data_AF-A0A660RVM8-F1
#
_entry.id   AF-A0A660RVM8-F1
#
_cell.length_a   1.000
_cell.length_b   1.000
_cell.length_c   1.000
_cell.angle_alpha   90.00
_cell.angle_beta   90.00
_cell.angle_gamma   90.00
#
_symmetry.space_group_name_H-M   'P 1'
#
loop_
_entity.id
_entity.type
_entity.pdbx_description
1 polymer ?
#
loop_
_entity_poly.entity_id
_entity_poly.type
_entity_poly.pdbx_seq_one_letter_code
_entity_poly.pdbx_strand_id
1 'polypeptide(L)'
;EDGIVMMDFHRCIGCRFCMAACPYGARSFNWYDPRKYLKKVNPEYPTRTKGVVEKCLFCYERLVKGQLPACVEACPAKALHFGDLEDEESEINKILKNRIAIRRKEELGTGPSIFYLID
;
A
#
# COMPACT_ATOMS: atom_id res chain seq x y z
N GLU A 1 16.20 4.30 -3.63
CA GLU A 1 14.86 4.19 -4.26
C GLU A 1 13.86 3.87 -3.15
N ASP A 2 12.61 4.30 -3.24
CA ASP A 2 11.64 4.24 -2.13
C ASP A 2 10.98 2.84 -1.92
N GLY A 3 11.24 1.87 -2.80
CA GLY A 3 10.76 0.50 -2.67
C GLY A 3 9.25 0.31 -2.88
N ILE A 4 8.52 1.38 -3.23
CA ILE A 4 7.07 1.33 -3.44
C ILE A 4 6.77 0.72 -4.80
N VAL A 5 6.09 -0.43 -4.81
CA VAL A 5 5.59 -1.00 -6.07
C VAL A 5 4.49 -0.11 -6.63
N MET A 6 4.74 0.66 -7.68
CA MET A 6 3.74 1.55 -8.27
C MET A 6 2.74 0.81 -9.17
N MET A 7 1.57 1.40 -9.39
CA MET A 7 0.54 0.89 -10.30
C MET A 7 0.05 2.05 -11.18
N ASP A 8 0.26 1.93 -12.48
CA ASP A 8 -0.29 2.85 -13.47
C ASP A 8 -1.70 2.39 -13.87
N PHE A 9 -2.70 3.20 -13.54
CA PHE A 9 -4.10 2.90 -13.83
C PHE A 9 -4.43 3.04 -15.32
N HIS A 10 -3.76 3.93 -16.06
CA HIS A 10 -4.01 4.19 -17.48
C HIS A 10 -3.46 3.08 -18.38
N ARG A 11 -2.36 2.45 -17.96
CA ARG A 11 -1.75 1.32 -18.67
C ARG A 11 -2.41 -0.03 -18.37
N CYS A 12 -3.30 -0.08 -17.37
CA CYS A 12 -3.96 -1.32 -16.98
C CYS A 12 -5.04 -1.71 -17.99
N ILE A 13 -4.83 -2.82 -18.70
CA ILE A 13 -5.81 -3.38 -19.66
C ILE A 13 -6.86 -4.30 -19.01
N GLY A 14 -6.81 -4.48 -17.69
CA GLY A 14 -7.81 -5.30 -16.98
C GLY A 14 -7.70 -6.81 -17.17
N CYS A 15 -6.54 -7.36 -17.58
CA CYS A 15 -6.33 -8.80 -17.77
C CYS A 15 -6.32 -9.62 -16.46
N ARG A 16 -6.17 -8.97 -15.30
CA ARG A 16 -6.21 -9.56 -13.95
C ARG A 16 -5.13 -10.61 -13.62
N PHE A 17 -4.16 -10.86 -14.49
CA PHE A 17 -3.04 -11.75 -14.15
C PHE A 17 -2.24 -11.26 -12.94
N CYS A 18 -2.13 -9.95 -12.73
CA CYS A 18 -1.51 -9.41 -11.52
C CYS A 18 -2.26 -9.79 -10.23
N MET A 19 -3.58 -10.00 -10.29
CA MET A 19 -4.37 -10.46 -9.14
C MET A 19 -4.10 -11.94 -8.87
N ALA A 20 -4.07 -12.77 -9.91
CA ALA A 20 -3.75 -14.19 -9.79
C ALA A 20 -2.32 -14.42 -9.28
N ALA A 21 -1.38 -13.58 -9.71
CA ALA A 21 0.02 -13.66 -9.29
C ALA A 21 0.26 -13.16 -7.85
N CYS A 22 -0.63 -12.34 -7.28
CA CYS A 22 -0.42 -11.78 -5.95
C CYS A 22 -0.79 -12.80 -4.86
N PRO A 23 0.17 -13.30 -4.07
CA PRO A 23 -0.11 -14.35 -3.08
C PRO A 23 -0.89 -13.83 -1.87
N TYR A 24 -1.06 -12.52 -1.74
CA TYR A 24 -1.73 -11.86 -0.63
C TYR A 24 -3.20 -11.49 -0.93
N GLY A 25 -3.65 -11.66 -2.17
CA GLY A 25 -4.98 -11.17 -2.58
C GLY A 25 -5.15 -9.66 -2.42
N ALA A 26 -4.05 -8.89 -2.37
CA ALA A 26 -4.05 -7.46 -2.04
C ALA A 26 -4.33 -6.54 -3.24
N ARG A 27 -5.00 -7.06 -4.27
CA ARG A 27 -5.38 -6.34 -5.48
C ARG A 27 -6.88 -6.43 -5.69
N SER A 28 -7.50 -5.31 -6.00
CA SER A 28 -8.95 -5.19 -6.22
C SER A 28 -9.24 -4.81 -7.66
N PHE A 29 -10.29 -5.36 -8.26
CA PHE A 29 -10.70 -5.02 -9.62
C PHE A 29 -11.92 -4.10 -9.61
N ASN A 30 -11.86 -3.00 -10.37
CA ASN A 30 -12.98 -2.09 -10.53
C ASN A 30 -13.98 -2.62 -11.57
N TRP A 31 -14.97 -3.38 -11.10
CA TRP A 31 -16.06 -3.94 -11.93
C TRP A 31 -17.02 -2.88 -12.47
N TYR A 32 -17.29 -1.88 -11.65
CA TYR A 32 -18.12 -0.73 -11.97
C TYR A 32 -17.25 0.51 -12.08
N ASP A 33 -17.78 1.59 -12.65
CA ASP A 33 -17.07 2.86 -12.71
C ASP A 33 -17.07 3.53 -11.33
N PRO A 34 -15.92 3.60 -10.62
CA PRO A 34 -15.88 4.16 -9.28
C PRO A 34 -16.15 5.66 -9.27
N ARG A 35 -15.92 6.37 -10.38
CA ARG A 35 -16.07 7.84 -10.47
C ARG A 35 -17.50 8.30 -10.21
N LYS A 36 -18.48 7.46 -10.52
CA LYS A 36 -19.91 7.73 -10.27
C LYS A 36 -20.25 7.82 -8.78
N TYR A 37 -19.41 7.27 -7.91
CA TYR A 37 -19.62 7.24 -6.46
C TYR A 37 -18.72 8.23 -5.70
N LEU A 38 -17.92 9.04 -6.42
CA LEU A 38 -17.07 10.06 -5.81
C LEU A 38 -17.84 11.37 -5.63
N LYS A 39 -18.04 11.81 -4.39
CA LYS A 39 -18.64 13.12 -4.08
C LYS A 39 -17.71 14.29 -4.40
N LYS A 40 -16.40 14.09 -4.26
CA LYS A 40 -15.34 15.05 -4.53
C LYS A 40 -14.21 14.32 -5.26
N VAL A 41 -13.73 14.91 -6.34
CA VAL A 41 -12.61 14.38 -7.12
C VAL A 41 -11.37 15.21 -6.80
N ASN A 42 -10.26 14.54 -6.50
CA ASN A 42 -8.96 15.18 -6.37
C ASN A 42 -8.27 15.19 -7.74
N PRO A 43 -8.03 16.35 -8.38
CA PRO A 43 -7.36 16.42 -9.68
C PRO A 43 -5.90 15.92 -9.65
N GLU A 44 -5.23 16.06 -8.49
CA GLU A 44 -3.81 15.71 -8.31
C GLU A 44 -3.57 14.19 -8.20
N TYR A 45 -4.63 13.40 -8.06
CA TYR A 45 -4.51 11.95 -7.89
C TYR A 45 -5.27 11.22 -9.00
N PRO A 46 -4.62 10.28 -9.72
CA PRO A 46 -5.24 9.61 -10.84
C PRO A 46 -6.43 8.77 -10.35
N THR A 47 -7.63 9.13 -10.82
CA THR A 47 -8.84 8.39 -10.51
C THR A 47 -8.95 7.14 -11.36
N ARG A 48 -9.29 6.02 -10.73
CA ARG A 48 -9.53 4.74 -11.42
C ARG A 48 -10.73 4.82 -12.36
N THR A 49 -10.75 3.92 -13.33
CA THR A 49 -11.87 3.70 -14.25
C THR A 49 -12.37 2.27 -14.13
N LYS A 50 -13.57 2.00 -14.68
CA LYS A 50 -14.05 0.64 -14.87
C LYS A 50 -13.01 -0.18 -15.65
N GLY A 51 -12.76 -1.40 -15.22
CA GLY A 51 -11.83 -2.32 -15.88
C GLY A 51 -10.39 -2.30 -15.34
N VAL A 52 -10.09 -1.43 -14.38
CA VAL A 52 -8.72 -1.26 -13.85
C VAL A 52 -8.55 -1.99 -12.51
N VAL A 53 -7.39 -2.65 -12.36
CA VAL A 53 -6.96 -3.21 -11.07
C VAL A 53 -6.29 -2.12 -10.23
N GLU A 54 -6.64 -2.07 -8.94
CA GLU A 54 -6.04 -1.20 -7.95
C GLU A 54 -5.39 -1.98 -6.81
N LYS A 55 -4.54 -1.29 -6.05
CA LYS A 55 -3.89 -1.80 -4.85
C LYS A 55 -3.50 -0.64 -3.95
N CYS A 56 -3.05 -0.95 -2.73
CA CYS A 56 -2.39 0.03 -1.86
C CYS A 56 -1.08 0.52 -2.51
N LEU A 57 -0.87 1.84 -2.54
CA LEU A 57 0.34 2.50 -3.06
C LEU A 57 1.10 3.26 -1.95
N PHE A 58 0.89 2.86 -0.69
CA PHE A 58 1.39 3.56 0.50
C PHE A 58 1.11 5.06 0.53
N CYS A 59 0.02 5.48 -0.12
CA CYS A 59 -0.34 6.88 -0.25
C CYS A 59 0.83 7.73 -0.78
N TYR A 60 1.51 7.28 -1.83
CA TYR A 60 2.59 8.01 -2.52
C TYR A 60 2.30 9.52 -2.65
N GLU A 61 1.07 9.90 -2.99
CA GLU A 61 0.63 11.28 -3.18
C GLU A 61 0.69 12.14 -1.91
N ARG A 62 0.69 11.50 -0.74
CA ARG A 62 0.87 12.10 0.58
C ARG A 62 2.34 12.10 0.98
N LEU A 63 3.05 10.99 0.72
CA LEU A 63 4.47 10.86 1.04
C LEU A 63 5.33 11.93 0.35
N VAL A 64 5.04 12.23 -0.92
CA VAL A 64 5.75 13.31 -1.66
C VAL A 64 5.53 14.71 -1.05
N LYS A 65 4.51 14.88 -0.21
CA LYS A 65 4.22 16.12 0.53
C LYS A 65 4.74 16.08 1.97
N GLY A 66 5.49 15.05 2.35
CA GLY A 66 5.95 14.83 3.72
C GLY A 66 4.84 14.43 4.70
N GLN A 67 3.69 13.97 4.20
CA GLN A 67 2.56 13.52 5.02
C GLN A 67 2.58 12.01 5.19
N LEU A 68 2.09 11.52 6.33
CA LEU A 68 1.98 10.08 6.57
C LEU A 68 0.84 9.46 5.74
N PRO A 69 0.87 8.14 5.49
CA PRO A 69 -0.24 7.46 4.83
C PRO A 69 -1.54 7.62 5.60
N ALA A 70 -2.65 7.76 4.87
CA ALA A 70 -3.95 8.05 5.46
C ALA A 70 -4.42 6.98 6.46
N CYS A 71 -4.08 5.70 6.24
CA CYS A 71 -4.41 4.62 7.17
C CYS A 71 -3.66 4.73 8.50
N VAL A 72 -2.43 5.23 8.49
CA VAL A 72 -1.59 5.42 9.69
C VAL A 72 -2.16 6.57 10.52
N GLU A 73 -2.41 7.72 9.88
CA GLU A 73 -2.97 8.89 10.56
C GLU A 73 -4.38 8.64 11.11
N ALA A 74 -5.21 7.87 10.40
CA ALA A 74 -6.58 7.61 10.80
C ALA A 74 -6.71 6.59 11.94
N CYS A 75 -5.66 5.84 12.29
CA CYS A 75 -5.73 4.78 13.29
C CYS A 75 -5.60 5.33 14.72
N PRO A 76 -6.69 5.42 15.51
CA PRO A 76 -6.62 5.97 16.87
C PRO A 76 -5.80 5.09 17.82
N ALA A 77 -5.83 3.77 17.59
CA ALA A 77 -5.10 2.78 18.39
C ALA A 77 -3.60 2.75 18.08
N LYS A 78 -3.13 3.50 17.06
CA LYS A 78 -1.74 3.49 16.60
C LYS A 78 -1.21 2.08 16.28
N ALA A 79 -2.06 1.24 15.67
CA ALA A 79 -1.70 -0.12 15.29
C ALA A 79 -0.86 -0.19 14.00
N LEU A 80 -0.81 0.91 13.23
CA LEU A 80 -0.07 1.01 11.98
C LEU A 80 1.07 2.00 12.17
N HIS A 81 2.29 1.59 11.83
CA HIS A 81 3.48 2.42 11.82
C HIS A 81 4.04 2.46 10.40
N PHE A 82 4.52 3.62 9.96
CA PHE A 82 5.09 3.81 8.63
C PHE A 82 6.37 4.63 8.74
N GLY A 83 7.39 4.28 7.96
CA GLY A 83 8.71 4.89 8.04
C GLY A 83 9.68 4.24 7.07
N ASP A 84 10.89 4.80 7.02
CA ASP A 84 11.97 4.31 6.19
C ASP A 84 12.66 3.11 6.87
N LEU A 85 12.84 2.02 6.12
CA LEU A 85 13.52 0.81 6.59
C LEU A 85 15.05 0.96 6.54
N GLU A 86 15.58 1.87 5.72
CA GLU A 86 17.02 2.12 5.61
C GLU A 86 17.52 3.08 6.70
N ASP A 87 16.65 3.92 7.27
CA ASP A 87 16.97 4.80 8.39
C ASP A 87 16.90 4.06 9.73
N GLU A 88 18.06 3.77 10.33
CA GLU A 88 18.16 3.06 11.62
C GLU A 88 17.47 3.78 12.79
N GLU A 89 17.30 5.10 12.70
CA GLU A 89 16.66 5.93 13.72
C GLU A 89 15.14 6.03 13.53
N SER A 90 14.60 5.45 12.45
CA SER A 90 13.17 5.46 12.17
C SER A 90 12.36 4.71 13.23
N GLU A 91 11.11 5.13 13.42
CA GLU A 91 10.20 4.49 14.38
C GLU A 91 10.03 2.99 14.07
N ILE A 92 9.98 2.61 12.78
CA ILE A 92 9.87 1.21 12.37
C ILE A 92 11.10 0.41 12.81
N ASN A 93 12.31 0.91 12.55
CA ASN A 93 13.52 0.17 12.94
C ASN A 93 13.62 0.01 14.46
N LYS A 94 13.20 1.02 15.22
CA LYS A 94 13.09 0.93 16.68
C LYS A 94 12.07 -0.13 17.12
N ILE A 95 10.93 -0.24 16.45
CA ILE A 95 9.92 -1.27 16.75
C ILE A 95 10.46 -2.67 16.40
N LEU A 96 11.02 -2.86 15.22
CA LEU A 96 11.54 -4.15 14.75
C LEU A 96 12.73 -4.66 15.57
N LYS A 97 13.54 -3.77 16.15
CA LYS A 97 14.64 -4.13 17.07
C LYS A 97 14.13 -4.62 18.43
N ASN A 98 12.97 -4.12 18.90
CA ASN A 98 12.48 -4.36 20.26
C ASN A 98 11.29 -5.33 20.35
N ARG A 99 10.63 -5.65 19.24
CA ARG A 99 9.45 -6.50 19.21
C ARG A 99 9.59 -7.62 18.18
N ILE A 100 8.89 -8.72 18.43
CA ILE A 100 8.84 -9.83 17.48
C ILE A 100 7.91 -9.45 16.33
N ALA A 101 8.42 -9.53 15.12
CA ALA A 101 7.65 -9.27 13.92
C ALA A 101 7.79 -10.43 12.92
N ILE A 102 6.71 -10.72 12.21
CA ILE A 102 6.69 -11.70 11.11
C ILE A 102 6.29 -11.02 9.81
N ARG A 103 6.76 -11.58 8.69
CA ARG A 103 6.20 -11.27 7.37
C ARG A 103 5.28 -12.39 6.95
N ARG A 104 4.26 -12.06 6.15
CA ARG A 104 3.35 -13.08 5.62
C ARG A 104 3.99 -13.81 4.44
N LYS A 105 3.84 -15.13 4.44
CA LYS A 105 4.23 -16.03 3.34
C LYS A 105 5.71 -15.91 2.97
N GLU A 106 6.60 -15.94 3.97
CA GLU A 106 8.05 -15.83 3.75
C GLU A 106 8.60 -16.94 2.85
N GLU A 107 7.96 -18.12 2.86
CA GLU A 107 8.31 -19.27 2.04
C GLU A 107 8.26 -18.98 0.52
N LEU A 108 7.55 -17.93 0.10
CA LEU A 108 7.44 -17.54 -1.31
C LEU A 108 8.57 -16.63 -1.80
N GLY A 109 9.47 -16.17 -0.91
CA GLY A 109 10.65 -15.39 -1.29
C GLY A 109 10.34 -14.00 -1.87
N THR A 110 9.13 -13.47 -1.67
CA THR A 110 8.67 -12.18 -2.23
C THR A 110 9.22 -10.95 -1.50
N GLY A 111 9.83 -11.12 -0.33
CA GLY A 111 10.44 -10.05 0.46
C GLY A 111 9.51 -8.85 0.75
N PRO A 112 8.30 -9.04 1.30
CA PRO A 112 7.35 -7.94 1.49
C PRO A 112 7.83 -6.93 2.54
N SER A 113 7.57 -5.64 2.30
CA SER A 113 7.92 -4.53 3.22
C SER A 113 6.88 -4.28 4.31
N ILE A 114 6.00 -5.24 4.59
CA ILE A 114 4.97 -5.14 5.64
C ILE A 114 5.27 -6.20 6.69
N PHE A 115 5.45 -5.74 7.92
CA PHE A 115 5.73 -6.56 9.09
C PHE A 115 4.52 -6.55 10.02
N TYR A 116 4.18 -7.72 10.55
CA TYR A 116 3.11 -7.90 11.52
C TYR A 116 3.73 -8.17 12.87
N LEU A 117 3.40 -7.36 13.87
CA LEU A 117 3.86 -7.56 15.24
C LEU A 117 3.10 -8.73 15.87
N ILE A 118 3.84 -9.61 16.55
CA ILE A 118 3.28 -10.65 17.41
C ILE A 118 3.55 -10.20 18.83
N ASP A 119 2.50 -9.74 19.51
CA ASP A 119 2.48 -9.50 20.94
C ASP A 119 1.76 -10.67 21.65
#